data_AF-F6PHA9-F1
#
_entry.id   AF-F6PHA9-F1
#
_cell.length_a   1.000
_cell.length_b   1.000
_cell.length_c   1.000
_cell.angle_alpha   90.00
_cell.angle_beta   90.00
_cell.angle_gamma   90.00
#
_symmetry.space_group_name_H-M   'P 1'
#
loop_
_entity.id
_entity.type
_entity.pdbx_description
1 polymer ?
#
loop_
_entity_poly.entity_id
_entity_poly.type
_entity_poly.pdbx_seq_one_letter_code
_entity_poly.pdbx_strand_id
1 'polypeptide(L)'
;MLAADVWCFLARLIPPDESFQQFKALVLLLKNLPHYCATKAPLFVLVGRLFSFLLPHHQEAIVSTYSMKSNFALWESLSSSGHQFSAPIMIDSCQTCVTLIDGWVGNGGCLGDSCDVVSCLNITHNLLQSSNITDELHKNLSLKQSLSLLNETLQSLWLVLPTYIQVGEAMTELLKHLLRVSTSFIKWMFNFNLSLVTCKVLTYLQNHPNAVLTCEVAKFLVTLESLGSKMVGNETKIKLWKQVICDATKNWLSQHKVFNEMELFSRLTRNPSNINLICAGSNNLELLKSHLQRIPVESNTSIPCIYDKHRLKLLETIISNTSENRDQFTKCLQQVFISLQILKDCKPNMSKQNKETLQNSLEILNKIFTTTNSD
;
A
#
# COMPACT_ATOMS: atom_id res chain seq x y z
N MET A 1 -15.08 -7.45 -7.69
CA MET A 1 -13.91 -6.62 -8.08
C MET A 1 -14.03 -6.06 -9.48
N LEU A 2 -14.31 -6.87 -10.50
CA LEU A 2 -14.52 -6.39 -11.88
C LEU A 2 -15.53 -5.24 -11.99
N ALA A 3 -16.68 -5.34 -11.33
CA ALA A 3 -17.67 -4.27 -11.31
C ALA A 3 -17.11 -2.93 -10.79
N ALA A 4 -16.22 -2.98 -9.77
CA ALA A 4 -15.57 -1.78 -9.26
C ALA A 4 -14.56 -1.20 -10.26
N ASP A 5 -13.87 -2.05 -11.03
CA ASP A 5 -12.96 -1.60 -12.09
C ASP A 5 -13.72 -0.96 -13.25
N VAL A 6 -14.84 -1.56 -13.68
CA VAL A 6 -15.73 -1.00 -14.70
C VAL A 6 -16.31 0.33 -14.23
N TRP A 7 -16.72 0.42 -12.96
CA TRP A 7 -17.24 1.66 -12.40
C TRP A 7 -16.17 2.76 -12.35
N CYS A 8 -14.94 2.41 -11.94
CA CYS A 8 -13.80 3.34 -11.99
C CYS A 8 -13.47 3.79 -13.42
N PHE A 9 -13.59 2.89 -14.40
CA PHE A 9 -13.42 3.22 -15.81
C PHE A 9 -14.50 4.20 -16.28
N LEU A 10 -15.77 3.95 -15.96
CA LEU A 10 -16.88 4.85 -16.28
C LEU A 10 -16.75 6.20 -15.57
N ALA A 11 -16.27 6.21 -14.32
CA ALA A 11 -16.04 7.43 -13.54
C ALA A 11 -14.96 8.35 -14.16
N ARG A 12 -14.10 7.84 -15.04
CA ARG A 12 -13.14 8.65 -15.81
C ARG A 12 -13.74 9.30 -17.05
N LEU A 13 -14.91 8.83 -17.50
CA LEU A 13 -15.60 9.30 -18.70
C LEU A 13 -16.67 10.35 -18.38
N ILE A 14 -17.06 10.49 -17.11
CA ILE A 14 -18.02 11.50 -16.64
C ILE A 14 -17.30 12.77 -16.17
N PRO A 15 -17.98 13.93 -16.14
CA PRO A 15 -17.46 15.16 -15.57
C PRO A 15 -16.93 14.97 -14.13
N PRO A 16 -15.83 15.64 -13.74
CA PRO A 16 -15.24 15.51 -12.41
C PRO A 16 -16.21 15.82 -11.26
N ASP A 17 -17.13 16.77 -11.45
CA ASP A 17 -18.15 17.14 -10.47
C ASP A 17 -19.18 16.03 -10.27
N GLU A 18 -19.57 15.33 -11.34
CA GLU A 18 -20.48 14.19 -11.26
C GLU A 18 -19.80 13.00 -10.56
N SER A 19 -18.52 12.76 -10.86
CA SER A 19 -17.70 11.76 -10.15
C SER A 19 -17.62 12.06 -8.65
N PHE A 20 -17.49 13.34 -8.29
CA PHE A 20 -17.50 13.77 -6.90
C PHE A 20 -18.86 13.55 -6.20
N GLN A 21 -19.98 13.81 -6.88
CA GLN A 21 -21.31 13.51 -6.33
C GLN A 21 -21.54 12.01 -6.17
N GLN A 22 -21.10 11.19 -7.14
CA GLN A 22 -21.15 9.73 -7.02
C GLN A 22 -20.32 9.23 -5.83
N PHE A 23 -19.12 9.79 -5.64
CA PHE A 23 -18.30 9.48 -4.47
C PHE A 23 -19.04 9.81 -3.16
N LYS A 24 -19.63 11.01 -3.04
CA LYS A 24 -20.41 11.41 -1.86
C LYS A 24 -21.58 10.46 -1.60
N ALA A 25 -22.32 10.09 -2.63
CA ALA A 25 -23.44 9.16 -2.51
C ALA A 25 -22.99 7.79 -1.99
N LEU A 26 -21.85 7.27 -2.48
CA LEU A 26 -21.28 6.01 -2.01
C LEU A 26 -20.78 6.09 -0.56
N VAL A 27 -20.17 7.19 -0.15
CA VAL A 27 -19.76 7.39 1.25
C VAL A 27 -20.98 7.47 2.17
N LEU A 28 -22.03 8.20 1.78
CA LEU A 28 -23.29 8.24 2.54
C LEU A 28 -23.95 6.86 2.63
N LEU A 29 -23.94 6.09 1.54
CA LEU A 29 -24.42 4.72 1.54
C LEU A 29 -23.62 3.86 2.53
N LEU A 30 -22.29 3.93 2.50
CA LEU A 30 -21.41 3.21 3.43
C LEU A 30 -21.67 3.54 4.90
N LYS A 31 -21.98 4.81 5.20
CA LYS A 31 -22.34 5.25 6.56
C LYS A 31 -23.66 4.66 7.03
N ASN A 32 -24.64 4.61 6.13
CA ASN A 32 -26.00 4.15 6.46
C ASN A 32 -26.16 2.63 6.37
N LEU A 33 -25.20 1.90 5.79
CA LEU A 33 -25.24 0.45 5.71
C LEU A 33 -24.96 -0.20 7.09
N PRO A 34 -25.78 -1.19 7.50
CA PRO A 34 -25.57 -1.96 8.72
C PRO A 34 -24.15 -2.55 8.79
N HIS A 35 -23.59 -2.63 10.00
CA HIS A 35 -22.23 -3.13 10.21
C HIS A 35 -22.01 -4.55 9.65
N TYR A 36 -23.04 -5.39 9.65
CA TYR A 36 -22.98 -6.78 9.17
C TYR A 36 -23.25 -6.94 7.67
N CYS A 37 -23.34 -5.85 6.92
CA CYS A 37 -23.64 -5.93 5.49
C CYS A 37 -22.42 -6.45 4.71
N ALA A 38 -22.53 -7.63 4.10
CA ALA A 38 -21.47 -8.27 3.33
C ALA A 38 -20.97 -7.41 2.14
N THR A 39 -21.78 -6.45 1.66
CA THR A 39 -21.43 -5.56 0.55
C THR A 39 -20.56 -4.37 0.97
N LYS A 40 -20.36 -4.14 2.28
CA LYS A 40 -19.64 -2.98 2.81
C LYS A 40 -18.15 -3.00 2.42
N ALA A 41 -17.49 -4.15 2.51
CA ALA A 41 -16.07 -4.29 2.12
C ALA A 41 -15.81 -4.02 0.61
N PRO A 42 -16.58 -4.60 -0.34
CA PRO A 42 -16.48 -4.23 -1.75
C PRO A 42 -16.71 -2.74 -2.04
N LEU A 43 -17.64 -2.10 -1.33
CA LEU A 43 -17.93 -0.67 -1.49
C LEU A 43 -16.79 0.22 -0.96
N PHE A 44 -16.16 -0.16 0.15
CA PHE A 44 -14.95 0.51 0.65
C PHE A 44 -13.82 0.46 -0.40
N VAL A 45 -13.60 -0.70 -1.03
CA VAL A 45 -12.61 -0.84 -2.13
C VAL A 45 -12.95 0.06 -3.32
N LEU A 46 -14.23 0.16 -3.70
CA LEU A 46 -14.67 1.05 -4.77
C LEU A 46 -14.41 2.52 -4.41
N VAL A 47 -14.77 2.94 -3.20
CA VAL A 47 -14.56 4.31 -2.70
C VAL A 47 -13.07 4.66 -2.67
N GLY A 48 -12.22 3.76 -2.17
CA GLY A 48 -10.76 3.91 -2.21
C GLY A 48 -10.23 4.19 -3.62
N ARG A 49 -10.72 3.46 -4.62
CA ARG A 49 -10.28 3.62 -6.01
C ARG A 49 -10.86 4.89 -6.65
N LEU A 50 -12.12 5.21 -6.40
CA LEU A 50 -12.75 6.42 -6.94
C LEU A 50 -12.11 7.70 -6.41
N PHE A 51 -11.61 7.68 -5.17
CA PHE A 51 -10.91 8.81 -4.56
C PHE A 51 -9.73 9.31 -5.43
N SER A 52 -9.05 8.39 -6.13
CA SER A 52 -7.93 8.74 -7.03
C SER A 52 -8.34 9.54 -8.27
N PHE A 53 -9.61 9.54 -8.65
CA PHE A 53 -10.12 10.30 -9.79
C PHE A 53 -10.67 11.67 -9.40
N LEU A 54 -10.70 11.96 -8.10
CA LEU A 54 -11.16 13.26 -7.62
C LEU A 54 -10.07 14.30 -7.83
N LEU A 55 -10.50 15.48 -8.28
CA LEU A 55 -9.65 16.65 -8.36
C LEU A 55 -9.17 17.08 -6.95
N PRO A 56 -8.02 17.75 -6.81
CA PRO A 56 -7.48 18.15 -5.51
C PRO A 56 -8.47 18.91 -4.62
N HIS A 57 -9.22 19.88 -5.17
CA HIS A 57 -10.23 20.63 -4.41
C HIS A 57 -11.42 19.76 -3.95
N HIS A 58 -11.76 18.69 -4.68
CA HIS A 58 -12.75 17.71 -4.25
C HIS A 58 -12.22 16.83 -3.11
N GLN A 59 -10.94 16.46 -3.15
CA GLN A 59 -10.29 15.75 -2.06
C GLN A 59 -10.24 16.61 -0.79
N GLU A 60 -9.93 17.90 -0.91
CA GLU A 60 -9.98 18.87 0.20
C GLU A 60 -11.39 19.00 0.78
N ALA A 61 -12.40 19.10 -0.08
CA ALA A 61 -13.80 19.12 0.35
C ALA A 61 -14.21 17.83 1.07
N ILE A 62 -13.59 16.69 0.78
CA ILE A 62 -13.81 15.44 1.52
C ILE A 62 -13.19 15.51 2.91
N VAL A 63 -11.98 16.05 3.05
CA VAL A 63 -11.35 16.23 4.38
C VAL A 63 -12.24 17.08 5.28
N SER A 64 -12.75 18.20 4.76
CA SER A 64 -13.62 19.09 5.54
C SER A 64 -14.98 18.47 5.88
N THR A 65 -15.53 17.62 5.00
CA THR A 65 -16.83 16.97 5.22
C THR A 65 -16.73 15.71 6.07
N TYR A 66 -15.63 14.97 5.96
CA TYR A 66 -15.43 13.64 6.55
C TYR A 66 -14.13 13.61 7.36
N SER A 67 -14.14 14.23 8.54
CA SER A 67 -12.96 14.28 9.41
C SER A 67 -12.41 12.88 9.73
N MET A 68 -11.10 12.75 9.84
CA MET A 68 -10.46 11.46 10.11
C MET A 68 -10.95 10.83 11.42
N LYS A 69 -11.02 11.63 12.49
CA LYS A 69 -11.45 11.22 13.83
C LYS A 69 -12.83 10.54 13.87
N SER A 70 -13.75 10.94 12.98
CA SER A 70 -15.12 10.39 12.97
C SER A 70 -15.33 9.31 11.91
N ASN A 71 -14.33 9.03 11.07
CA ASN A 71 -14.49 8.17 9.89
C ASN A 71 -13.30 7.22 9.66
N PHE A 72 -12.70 6.63 10.70
CA PHE A 72 -11.52 5.77 10.56
C PHE A 72 -11.67 4.66 9.52
N ALA A 73 -12.78 3.93 9.49
CA ALA A 73 -13.00 2.85 8.52
C ALA A 73 -12.96 3.35 7.06
N LEU A 74 -13.47 4.56 6.81
CA LEU A 74 -13.37 5.20 5.49
C LEU A 74 -11.90 5.50 5.17
N TRP A 75 -11.20 6.19 6.07
CA TRP A 75 -9.82 6.60 5.86
C TRP A 75 -8.81 5.44 5.81
N GLU A 76 -9.07 4.36 6.53
CA GLU A 76 -8.30 3.12 6.42
C GLU A 76 -8.44 2.52 5.02
N SER A 77 -9.67 2.46 4.51
CA SER A 77 -9.92 2.02 3.14
C SER A 77 -9.27 2.95 2.11
N LEU A 78 -9.41 4.28 2.27
CA LEU A 78 -8.82 5.25 1.36
C LEU A 78 -7.30 5.13 1.38
N SER A 79 -6.65 5.12 2.54
CA SER A 79 -5.19 5.06 2.66
C SER A 79 -4.57 3.77 2.12
N SER A 80 -5.29 2.64 2.21
CA SER A 80 -4.82 1.34 1.68
C SER A 80 -4.72 1.27 0.15
N SER A 81 -5.30 2.23 -0.56
CA SER A 81 -5.38 2.23 -2.02
C SER A 81 -4.06 2.60 -2.72
N GLY A 82 -3.04 3.05 -1.97
CA GLY A 82 -1.71 3.36 -2.49
C GLY A 82 -1.68 4.59 -3.41
N HIS A 83 -2.62 5.51 -3.24
CA HIS A 83 -2.78 6.69 -4.09
C HIS A 83 -1.99 7.91 -3.58
N GLN A 84 -1.86 8.91 -4.44
CA GLN A 84 -1.32 10.21 -4.07
C GLN A 84 -2.38 10.99 -3.29
N PHE A 85 -2.00 11.49 -2.12
CA PHE A 85 -2.87 12.28 -1.27
C PHE A 85 -2.42 13.74 -1.29
N SER A 86 -3.35 14.67 -1.26
CA SER A 86 -3.02 16.09 -1.14
C SER A 86 -2.46 16.39 0.26
N ALA A 87 -1.64 17.44 0.37
CA ALA A 87 -1.08 17.85 1.66
C ALA A 87 -2.13 18.09 2.77
N PRO A 88 -3.32 18.67 2.51
CA PRO A 88 -4.35 18.84 3.54
C PRO A 88 -4.78 17.53 4.21
N ILE A 89 -4.86 16.42 3.46
CA ILE A 89 -5.20 15.09 4.00
C ILE A 89 -4.08 14.61 4.93
N MET A 90 -2.83 14.77 4.50
CA MET A 90 -1.67 14.37 5.30
C MET A 90 -1.57 15.20 6.58
N ILE A 91 -1.84 16.49 6.49
CA ILE A 91 -1.87 17.42 7.64
C ILE A 91 -2.96 16.99 8.63
N ASP A 92 -4.20 16.78 8.19
CA ASP A 92 -5.31 16.34 9.04
C ASP A 92 -4.99 15.01 9.73
N SER A 93 -4.39 14.07 8.99
CA SER A 93 -3.93 12.79 9.55
C SER A 93 -2.89 12.97 10.64
N CYS A 94 -1.87 13.81 10.41
CA CYS A 94 -0.82 14.04 11.39
C CYS A 94 -1.38 14.70 12.65
N GLN A 95 -2.20 15.73 12.50
CA GLN A 95 -2.81 16.46 13.62
C GLN A 95 -3.78 15.59 14.42
N THR A 96 -4.58 14.78 13.73
CA THR A 96 -5.46 13.80 14.36
C THR A 96 -4.64 12.77 15.14
N CYS A 97 -3.56 12.26 14.54
CA CYS A 97 -2.68 11.29 15.20
C CYS A 97 -2.03 11.88 16.46
N VAL A 98 -1.52 13.11 16.40
CA VAL A 98 -0.96 13.83 17.56
C VAL A 98 -2.00 13.94 18.67
N THR A 99 -3.19 14.45 18.34
CA THR A 99 -4.28 14.65 19.31
C THR A 99 -4.70 13.36 20.01
N LEU A 100 -4.77 12.25 19.26
CA LEU A 100 -5.15 10.95 19.80
C LEU A 100 -4.06 10.36 20.68
N ILE A 101 -2.78 10.47 20.27
CA ILE A 101 -1.67 9.99 21.08
C ILE A 101 -1.58 10.78 22.38
N ASP A 102 -1.63 12.12 22.31
CA ASP A 102 -1.56 12.97 23.51
C ASP A 102 -2.74 12.71 24.45
N GLY A 103 -3.95 12.58 23.91
CA GLY A 103 -5.13 12.23 24.70
C GLY A 103 -5.02 10.85 25.35
N TRP A 104 -4.52 9.85 24.62
CA TRP A 104 -4.32 8.50 25.13
C TRP A 104 -3.25 8.47 26.25
N VAL A 105 -2.11 9.14 26.05
CA VAL A 105 -1.04 9.24 27.05
C VAL A 105 -1.53 10.01 28.29
N GLY A 106 -2.27 11.12 28.09
CA GLY A 106 -2.82 11.94 29.17
C GLY A 106 -3.86 11.21 30.02
N ASN A 107 -4.60 10.27 29.44
CA ASN A 107 -5.59 9.44 30.13
C ASN A 107 -4.99 8.18 30.78
N GLY A 108 -3.66 8.09 30.90
CA GLY A 108 -2.98 6.96 31.54
C GLY A 108 -2.82 5.73 30.66
N GLY A 109 -2.96 5.85 29.34
CA GLY A 109 -2.51 4.83 28.39
C GLY A 109 -3.26 3.49 28.46
N CYS A 110 -4.54 3.50 28.81
CA CYS A 110 -5.34 2.27 28.88
C CYS A 110 -5.44 1.58 27.50
N LEU A 111 -5.17 0.26 27.46
CA LEU A 111 -5.23 -0.53 26.23
C LEU A 111 -6.64 -0.62 25.61
N GLY A 112 -7.70 -0.42 26.40
CA GLY A 112 -9.09 -0.39 25.90
C GLY A 112 -9.35 0.75 24.91
N ASP A 113 -8.58 1.84 25.01
CA ASP A 113 -8.74 3.04 24.19
C ASP A 113 -7.71 3.11 23.04
N SER A 114 -6.86 2.09 22.89
CA SER A 114 -5.77 2.12 21.90
C SER A 114 -6.25 1.85 20.46
N CYS A 115 -7.48 1.38 20.25
CA CYS A 115 -7.99 1.05 18.91
C CYS A 115 -7.94 2.25 17.96
N ASP A 116 -8.38 3.42 18.41
CA ASP A 116 -8.37 4.65 17.58
C ASP A 116 -6.94 5.10 17.28
N VAL A 117 -6.03 4.97 18.25
CA VAL A 117 -4.60 5.28 18.08
C VAL A 117 -3.98 4.34 17.05
N VAL A 118 -4.26 3.04 17.14
CA VAL A 118 -3.76 2.01 16.21
C VAL A 118 -4.27 2.27 14.79
N SER A 119 -5.58 2.50 14.63
CA SER A 119 -6.17 2.81 13.31
C SER A 119 -5.59 4.10 12.74
N CYS A 120 -5.42 5.14 13.55
CA CYS A 120 -4.84 6.41 13.10
C CYS A 120 -3.37 6.28 12.71
N LEU A 121 -2.57 5.52 13.46
CA LEU A 121 -1.17 5.22 13.10
C LEU A 121 -1.10 4.42 11.80
N ASN A 122 -2.01 3.46 11.58
CA ASN A 122 -2.08 2.69 10.33
C ASN A 122 -2.39 3.59 9.13
N ILE A 123 -3.41 4.44 9.24
CA ILE A 123 -3.79 5.40 8.21
C ILE A 123 -2.62 6.34 7.92
N THR A 124 -2.05 6.94 8.96
CA THR A 124 -0.92 7.86 8.84
C THR A 124 0.26 7.19 8.15
N HIS A 125 0.63 5.97 8.54
CA HIS A 125 1.68 5.21 7.87
C HIS A 125 1.42 5.05 6.37
N ASN A 126 0.21 4.61 5.99
CA ASN A 126 -0.15 4.38 4.60
C ASN A 126 -0.08 5.68 3.78
N LEU A 127 -0.52 6.80 4.37
CA LEU A 127 -0.39 8.13 3.75
C LEU A 127 1.08 8.55 3.59
N LEU A 128 1.93 8.27 4.58
CA LEU A 128 3.38 8.56 4.52
C LEU A 128 4.16 7.69 3.52
N GLN A 129 3.59 6.55 3.09
CA GLN A 129 4.16 5.72 2.03
C GLN A 129 3.72 6.17 0.62
N SER A 130 2.87 7.18 0.50
CA SER A 130 2.45 7.71 -0.81
C SER A 130 3.63 8.31 -1.58
N SER A 131 3.62 8.14 -2.90
CA SER A 131 4.75 8.49 -3.77
C SER A 131 5.01 9.99 -3.94
N ASN A 132 4.07 10.85 -3.55
CA ASN A 132 4.17 12.30 -3.73
C ASN A 132 4.62 13.05 -2.47
N ILE A 133 4.86 12.37 -1.36
CA ILE A 133 5.17 13.06 -0.10
C ILE A 133 6.50 13.82 -0.14
N THR A 134 7.50 13.40 -0.94
CA THR A 134 8.71 14.23 -1.21
C THR A 134 8.32 15.60 -1.76
N ASP A 135 7.47 15.60 -2.78
CA ASP A 135 7.12 16.78 -3.55
C ASP A 135 6.23 17.70 -2.72
N GLU A 136 5.31 17.13 -1.94
CA GLU A 136 4.47 17.86 -1.01
C GLU A 136 5.28 18.43 0.16
N LEU A 137 6.25 17.67 0.69
CA LEU A 137 7.18 18.17 1.70
C LEU A 137 7.93 19.39 1.19
N HIS A 138 8.43 19.39 -0.05
CA HIS A 138 9.14 20.55 -0.59
C HIS A 138 8.25 21.79 -0.75
N LYS A 139 6.97 21.60 -1.09
CA LYS A 139 6.04 22.69 -1.40
C LYS A 139 5.27 23.23 -0.20
N ASN A 140 5.03 22.41 0.82
CA ASN A 140 4.08 22.74 1.87
C ASN A 140 4.73 22.85 3.27
N LEU A 141 4.90 24.09 3.74
CA LEU A 141 5.47 24.37 5.07
C LEU A 141 4.59 23.82 6.20
N SER A 142 3.27 23.90 6.08
CA SER A 142 2.34 23.41 7.11
C SER A 142 2.37 21.88 7.25
N LEU A 143 2.65 21.17 6.15
CA LEU A 143 2.91 19.72 6.20
C LEU A 143 4.22 19.42 6.94
N LYS A 144 5.30 20.16 6.67
CA LYS A 144 6.57 19.99 7.42
C LYS A 144 6.38 20.21 8.91
N GLN A 145 5.64 21.25 9.30
CA GLN A 145 5.33 21.56 10.71
C GLN A 145 4.53 20.43 11.36
N SER A 146 3.48 19.95 10.68
CA SER A 146 2.63 18.86 11.18
C SER A 146 3.41 17.55 11.34
N LEU A 147 4.35 17.27 10.43
CA LEU A 147 5.24 16.11 10.54
C LEU A 147 6.28 16.28 11.65
N SER A 148 6.83 17.48 11.85
CA SER A 148 7.73 17.75 12.97
C SER A 148 7.05 17.53 14.32
N LEU A 149 5.82 18.03 14.46
CA LEU A 149 5.02 17.81 15.67
C LEU A 149 4.74 16.32 15.89
N LEU A 150 4.30 15.61 14.84
CA LEU A 150 4.09 14.17 14.91
C LEU A 150 5.38 13.43 15.31
N ASN A 151 6.54 13.81 14.78
CA ASN A 151 7.83 13.25 15.16
C ASN A 151 8.10 13.40 16.67
N GLU A 152 7.90 14.60 17.24
CA GLU A 152 8.09 14.86 18.67
C GLU A 152 7.13 14.04 19.54
N THR A 153 5.85 13.96 19.15
CA THR A 153 4.84 13.12 19.81
C THR A 153 5.23 11.64 19.77
N LEU A 154 5.69 11.12 18.63
CA LEU A 154 6.11 9.72 18.50
C LEU A 154 7.34 9.41 19.37
N GLN A 155 8.30 10.33 19.47
CA GLN A 155 9.45 10.17 20.37
C GLN A 155 9.03 10.13 21.83
N SER A 156 8.12 11.02 22.22
CA SER A 156 7.52 11.03 23.56
C SER A 156 6.78 9.72 23.85
N LEU A 157 6.01 9.22 22.89
CA LEU A 157 5.33 7.93 23.00
C LEU A 157 6.33 6.77 23.21
N TRP A 158 7.43 6.72 22.45
CA TRP A 158 8.49 5.71 22.65
C TRP A 158 9.14 5.75 24.04
N LEU A 159 9.20 6.93 24.68
CA LEU A 159 9.73 7.07 26.03
C LEU A 159 8.78 6.52 27.10
N VAL A 160 7.48 6.70 26.92
CA VAL A 160 6.45 6.37 27.92
C VAL A 160 5.84 4.98 27.71
N LEU A 161 5.91 4.40 26.51
CA LEU A 161 5.49 3.01 26.26
C LEU A 161 5.93 1.96 27.30
N PRO A 162 7.17 1.99 27.83
CA PRO A 162 7.64 1.07 28.87
C PRO A 162 6.80 1.07 30.15
N THR A 163 6.18 2.19 30.51
CA THR A 163 5.36 2.29 31.73
C THR A 163 3.96 1.72 31.55
N TYR A 164 3.52 1.53 30.29
CA TYR A 164 2.19 1.03 29.92
C TYR A 164 2.20 -0.40 29.39
N ILE A 165 3.34 -1.12 29.49
CA ILE A 165 3.45 -2.49 28.99
C ILE A 165 2.62 -3.43 29.86
N GLN A 166 1.35 -3.58 29.51
CA GLN A 166 0.61 -4.81 29.75
C GLN A 166 0.75 -5.68 28.50
N VAL A 167 1.09 -6.96 28.72
CA VAL A 167 1.34 -7.92 27.65
C VAL A 167 0.02 -8.29 26.98
N GLY A 168 -0.10 -8.07 25.67
CA GLY A 168 -1.32 -8.42 24.94
C GLY A 168 -1.26 -8.10 23.45
N GLU A 169 -2.26 -8.60 22.71
CA GLU A 169 -2.39 -8.43 21.26
C GLU A 169 -2.51 -6.95 20.84
N ALA A 170 -3.25 -6.15 21.62
CA ALA A 170 -3.39 -4.71 21.41
C ALA A 170 -2.04 -3.98 21.44
N MET A 171 -1.15 -4.36 22.36
CA MET A 171 0.19 -3.78 22.47
C MET A 171 1.09 -4.18 21.29
N THR A 172 1.00 -5.43 20.83
CA THR A 172 1.69 -5.87 19.62
C THR A 172 1.24 -5.08 18.39
N GLU A 173 -0.06 -4.84 18.24
CA GLU A 173 -0.61 -4.05 17.15
C GLU A 173 -0.16 -2.58 17.23
N LEU A 174 -0.21 -1.97 18.41
CA LEU A 174 0.30 -0.61 18.63
C LEU A 174 1.79 -0.49 18.25
N LEU A 175 2.63 -1.38 18.76
CA LEU A 175 4.07 -1.39 18.46
C LEU A 175 4.34 -1.62 16.97
N LYS A 176 3.58 -2.50 16.32
CA LYS A 176 3.67 -2.72 14.87
C LYS A 176 3.44 -1.42 14.10
N HIS A 177 2.32 -0.74 14.35
CA HIS A 177 1.97 0.47 13.60
C HIS A 177 2.87 1.65 13.97
N LEU A 178 3.26 1.78 15.23
CA LEU A 178 4.22 2.77 15.67
C LEU A 178 5.58 2.61 14.99
N LEU A 179 6.07 1.37 14.87
CA LEU A 179 7.32 1.07 14.20
C LEU A 179 7.27 1.40 12.71
N ARG A 180 6.14 1.14 12.04
CA ARG A 180 5.91 1.48 10.63
C ARG A 180 5.93 2.99 10.37
N VAL A 181 5.24 3.77 11.21
CA VAL A 181 5.28 5.23 11.14
C VAL A 181 6.70 5.73 11.40
N SER A 182 7.36 5.23 12.45
CA SER A 182 8.76 5.58 12.79
C SER A 182 9.72 5.29 11.63
N THR A 183 9.59 4.12 10.99
CA THR A 183 10.36 3.74 9.79
C THR A 183 10.16 4.74 8.66
N SER A 184 8.94 5.25 8.49
CA SER A 184 8.64 6.27 7.48
C SER A 184 9.38 7.57 7.81
N PHE A 185 9.30 8.08 9.04
CA PHE A 185 10.02 9.29 9.48
C PHE A 185 11.54 9.20 9.31
N ILE A 186 12.10 8.03 9.56
CA ILE A 186 13.54 7.79 9.41
C ILE A 186 13.97 7.86 7.95
N LYS A 187 13.15 7.36 7.01
CA LYS A 187 13.40 7.54 5.57
C LYS A 187 13.37 9.02 5.17
N TRP A 188 12.52 9.82 5.83
CA TRP A 188 12.41 11.27 5.61
C TRP A 188 13.49 12.09 6.32
N MET A 189 14.48 11.44 6.96
CA MET A 189 15.60 12.07 7.68
C MET A 189 15.17 13.04 8.79
N PHE A 190 14.00 12.86 9.39
CA PHE A 190 13.70 13.57 10.62
C PHE A 190 14.66 13.11 11.71
N ASN A 191 15.10 14.04 12.57
CA ASN A 191 15.89 13.72 13.76
C ASN A 191 15.05 12.83 14.68
N PHE A 192 15.19 11.51 14.51
CA PHE A 192 14.49 10.48 15.25
C PHE A 192 15.48 9.76 16.16
N ASN A 193 15.14 9.53 17.42
CA ASN A 193 16.03 8.85 18.35
C ASN A 193 16.10 7.33 18.05
N LEU A 194 16.95 6.96 17.09
CA LEU A 194 17.10 5.60 16.59
C LEU A 194 17.54 4.62 17.69
N SER A 195 18.40 5.05 18.62
CA SER A 195 18.90 4.19 19.69
C SER A 195 17.78 3.84 20.67
N LEU A 196 16.97 4.83 21.05
CA LEU A 196 15.82 4.62 21.92
C LEU A 196 14.89 3.55 21.34
N VAL A 197 14.44 3.74 20.09
CA VAL A 197 13.48 2.85 19.45
C VAL A 197 14.05 1.44 19.29
N THR A 198 15.28 1.35 18.80
CA THR A 198 15.96 0.06 18.61
C THR A 198 16.09 -0.71 19.93
N CYS A 199 16.54 -0.04 21.00
CA CYS A 199 16.66 -0.67 22.31
C CYS A 199 15.30 -1.12 22.85
N LYS A 200 14.28 -0.25 22.85
CA LYS A 200 12.96 -0.58 23.40
C LYS A 200 12.30 -1.74 22.68
N VAL A 201 12.36 -1.76 21.36
CA VAL A 201 11.75 -2.79 20.52
C VAL A 201 12.45 -4.14 20.67
N LEU A 202 13.79 -4.15 20.72
CA LEU A 202 14.54 -5.38 20.94
C LEU A 202 14.32 -5.94 22.35
N THR A 203 14.31 -5.09 23.38
CA THR A 203 13.98 -5.51 24.76
C THR A 203 12.58 -6.08 24.84
N TYR A 204 11.59 -5.47 24.19
CA TYR A 204 10.23 -5.99 24.14
C TYR A 204 10.17 -7.38 23.49
N LEU A 205 10.80 -7.55 22.31
CA LEU A 205 10.83 -8.84 21.61
C LEU A 205 11.54 -9.94 22.39
N GLN A 206 12.59 -9.60 23.15
CA GLN A 206 13.28 -10.56 24.03
C GLN A 206 12.36 -11.10 25.12
N ASN A 207 11.51 -10.23 25.68
CA ASN A 207 10.58 -10.59 26.77
C ASN A 207 9.28 -11.20 26.23
N HIS A 208 8.85 -10.80 25.03
CA HIS A 208 7.57 -11.16 24.43
C HIS A 208 7.75 -11.53 22.94
N PRO A 209 8.19 -12.76 22.65
CA PRO A 209 8.41 -13.20 21.28
C PRO A 209 7.08 -13.26 20.52
N ASN A 210 6.97 -12.49 19.43
CA ASN A 210 5.79 -12.45 18.57
C ASN A 210 6.20 -12.40 17.09
N ALA A 211 5.75 -13.37 16.29
CA ALA A 211 6.14 -13.51 14.89
C ALA A 211 5.84 -12.26 14.02
N VAL A 212 4.69 -11.62 14.23
CA VAL A 212 4.26 -10.44 13.47
C VAL A 212 5.16 -9.26 13.79
N LEU A 213 5.41 -9.01 15.08
CA LEU A 213 6.30 -7.93 15.50
C LEU A 213 7.73 -8.21 15.04
N THR A 214 8.24 -9.43 15.19
CA THR A 214 9.59 -9.83 14.74
C THR A 214 9.82 -9.49 13.26
N CYS A 215 8.84 -9.71 12.39
CA CYS A 215 8.93 -9.34 10.97
C CYS A 215 9.08 -7.83 10.77
N GLU A 216 8.32 -7.03 11.50
CA GLU A 216 8.32 -5.57 11.37
C GLU A 216 9.62 -4.97 11.96
N VAL A 217 10.14 -5.56 13.04
CA VAL A 217 11.46 -5.22 13.57
C VAL A 217 12.57 -5.55 12.59
N ALA A 218 12.49 -6.71 11.93
CA ALA A 218 13.46 -7.06 10.90
C ALA A 218 13.47 -6.01 9.78
N LYS A 219 12.30 -5.63 9.23
CA LYS A 219 12.15 -4.57 8.20
C LYS A 219 12.71 -3.21 8.66
N PHE A 220 12.41 -2.83 9.90
CA PHE A 220 12.94 -1.60 10.50
C PHE A 220 14.47 -1.60 10.52
N LEU A 221 15.10 -2.68 10.98
CA LEU A 221 16.56 -2.80 11.03
C LEU A 221 17.20 -2.76 9.64
N VAL A 222 16.54 -3.31 8.62
CA VAL A 222 17.01 -3.19 7.22
C VAL A 222 16.98 -1.75 6.75
N THR A 223 15.90 -1.02 7.09
CA THR A 223 15.77 0.39 6.74
C THR A 223 16.86 1.21 7.42
N LEU A 224 17.16 0.96 8.70
CA LEU A 224 18.27 1.61 9.40
C LEU A 224 19.62 1.35 8.71
N GLU A 225 19.87 0.11 8.32
CA GLU A 225 21.12 -0.27 7.66
C GLU A 225 21.23 0.35 6.26
N SER A 226 20.12 0.48 5.53
CA SER A 226 20.09 1.18 4.23
C SER A 226 20.52 2.63 4.34
N LEU A 227 20.29 3.26 5.50
CA LEU A 227 20.67 4.63 5.82
C LEU A 227 22.07 4.71 6.44
N GLY A 228 22.83 3.61 6.45
CA GLY A 228 24.20 3.55 6.97
C GLY A 228 24.30 3.34 8.49
N SER A 229 23.18 3.14 9.19
CA SER A 229 23.18 2.93 10.65
C SER A 229 23.55 1.49 11.01
N LYS A 230 24.67 1.32 11.73
CA LYS A 230 25.18 0.03 12.23
C LYS A 230 24.90 -0.20 13.72
N MET A 231 23.75 0.25 14.21
CA MET A 231 23.43 0.23 15.64
C MET A 231 23.19 -1.16 16.22
N VAL A 232 22.90 -2.15 15.37
CA VAL A 232 22.66 -3.54 15.79
C VAL A 232 23.70 -4.45 15.14
N GLY A 233 24.30 -5.33 15.95
CA GLY A 233 25.26 -6.33 15.48
C GLY A 233 24.63 -7.33 14.49
N ASN A 234 25.43 -7.83 13.56
CA ASN A 234 24.98 -8.75 12.52
C ASN A 234 24.37 -10.04 13.08
N GLU A 235 24.86 -10.53 14.22
CA GLU A 235 24.35 -11.75 14.86
C GLU A 235 22.88 -11.62 15.26
N THR A 236 22.51 -10.50 15.91
CA THR A 236 21.12 -10.21 16.29
C THR A 236 20.22 -10.10 15.06
N LYS A 237 20.69 -9.43 13.99
CA LYS A 237 19.96 -9.32 12.72
C LYS A 237 19.73 -10.69 12.09
N ILE A 238 20.76 -11.52 12.04
CA ILE A 238 20.68 -12.89 11.50
C ILE A 238 19.68 -13.72 12.31
N LYS A 239 19.72 -13.65 13.65
CA LYS A 239 18.80 -14.37 14.53
C LYS A 239 17.34 -13.95 14.29
N LEU A 240 17.07 -12.65 14.19
CA LEU A 240 15.73 -12.14 13.88
C LEU A 240 15.24 -12.63 12.52
N TRP A 241 16.06 -12.48 11.47
CA TRP A 241 15.68 -12.91 10.13
C TRP A 241 15.48 -14.42 10.01
N LYS A 242 16.27 -15.23 10.72
CA LYS A 242 16.02 -16.69 10.84
C LYS A 242 14.63 -16.97 11.38
N GLN A 243 14.25 -16.29 12.45
CA GLN A 243 12.93 -16.45 13.05
C GLN A 243 11.82 -16.03 12.08
N VAL A 244 11.97 -14.89 11.39
CA VAL A 244 11.00 -14.43 10.38
C VAL A 244 10.77 -15.47 9.28
N ILE A 245 11.84 -16.06 8.74
CA ILE A 245 11.69 -17.11 7.73
C ILE A 245 10.99 -18.34 8.31
N CYS A 246 11.43 -18.82 9.47
CA CYS A 246 10.85 -20.00 10.11
C CYS A 246 9.35 -19.84 10.39
N ASP A 247 8.90 -18.62 10.70
CA ASP A 247 7.48 -18.32 10.91
C ASP A 247 6.72 -18.18 9.58
N ALA A 248 7.37 -17.67 8.53
CA ALA A 248 6.77 -17.45 7.22
C ALA A 248 6.61 -18.71 6.37
N THR A 249 7.42 -19.76 6.57
CA THR A 249 7.31 -21.04 5.85
C THR A 249 5.96 -21.75 6.07
N LYS A 250 5.17 -21.32 7.06
CA LYS A 250 3.83 -21.83 7.33
C LYS A 250 2.76 -21.32 6.34
N ASN A 251 3.04 -20.27 5.57
CA ASN A 251 2.11 -19.69 4.60
C ASN A 251 2.85 -19.15 3.37
N TRP A 252 2.55 -19.69 2.18
CA TRP A 252 3.17 -19.30 0.92
C TRP A 252 3.14 -17.77 0.67
N LEU A 253 2.04 -17.09 1.00
CA LEU A 253 1.89 -15.66 0.75
C LEU A 253 2.79 -14.85 1.68
N SER A 254 2.89 -15.29 2.94
CA SER A 254 3.80 -14.70 3.93
C SER A 254 5.25 -14.94 3.54
N GLN A 255 5.57 -16.14 3.05
CA GLN A 255 6.89 -16.52 2.56
C GLN A 255 7.35 -15.62 1.41
N HIS A 256 6.48 -15.36 0.42
CA HIS A 256 6.80 -14.44 -0.68
C HIS A 256 7.04 -13.00 -0.23
N LYS A 257 6.23 -12.48 0.71
CA LYS A 257 6.43 -11.15 1.27
C LYS A 257 7.77 -11.05 2.01
N VAL A 258 8.11 -12.06 2.80
CA VAL A 258 9.38 -12.13 3.52
C VAL A 258 10.55 -12.18 2.55
N PHE A 259 10.47 -12.97 1.47
CA PHE A 259 11.56 -13.03 0.48
C PHE A 259 11.82 -11.71 -0.25
N ASN A 260 10.79 -10.92 -0.56
CA ASN A 260 10.98 -9.58 -1.12
C ASN A 260 11.75 -8.65 -0.15
N GLU A 261 11.44 -8.72 1.15
CA GLU A 261 12.15 -7.93 2.16
C GLU A 261 13.58 -8.44 2.39
N MET A 262 13.80 -9.76 2.27
CA MET A 262 15.15 -10.35 2.32
C MET A 262 16.01 -9.98 1.12
N GLU A 263 15.41 -9.87 -0.07
CA GLU A 263 16.10 -9.35 -1.25
C GLU A 263 16.56 -7.91 -1.01
N LEU A 264 15.69 -7.08 -0.42
CA LEU A 264 16.03 -5.71 -0.03
C LEU A 264 17.18 -5.71 0.99
N PHE A 265 17.12 -6.55 2.03
CA PHE A 265 18.21 -6.75 3.00
C PHE A 265 19.53 -7.16 2.34
N SER A 266 19.49 -8.14 1.43
CA SER A 266 20.64 -8.62 0.68
C SER A 266 21.32 -7.48 -0.09
N ARG A 267 20.53 -6.71 -0.84
CA ARG A 267 21.02 -5.59 -1.65
C ARG A 267 21.66 -4.50 -0.79
N LEU A 268 21.06 -4.20 0.34
CA LEU A 268 21.48 -3.11 1.22
C LEU A 268 22.69 -3.46 2.08
N THR A 269 22.74 -4.67 2.62
CA THR A 269 23.87 -5.13 3.46
C THR A 269 25.11 -5.48 2.65
N ARG A 270 24.97 -5.68 1.33
CA ARG A 270 26.03 -6.12 0.40
C ARG A 270 26.82 -7.34 0.93
N ASN A 271 26.19 -8.15 1.77
CA ASN A 271 26.84 -9.26 2.45
C ASN A 271 26.09 -10.58 2.19
N PRO A 272 26.41 -11.27 1.08
CA PRO A 272 25.74 -12.52 0.72
C PRO A 272 25.99 -13.64 1.74
N SER A 273 27.06 -13.57 2.54
CA SER A 273 27.33 -14.56 3.59
C SER A 273 26.27 -14.56 4.70
N ASN A 274 25.70 -13.38 5.01
CA ASN A 274 24.60 -13.28 5.98
C ASN A 274 23.34 -14.00 5.50
N ILE A 275 23.04 -13.98 4.20
CA ILE A 275 21.87 -14.68 3.63
C ILE A 275 22.01 -16.18 3.77
N ASN A 276 23.22 -16.71 3.48
CA ASN A 276 23.52 -18.12 3.67
C ASN A 276 23.36 -18.53 5.13
N LEU A 277 23.84 -17.70 6.06
CA LEU A 277 23.66 -17.94 7.49
C LEU A 277 22.20 -17.90 7.90
N ILE A 278 21.41 -16.95 7.41
CA ILE A 278 19.99 -16.82 7.71
C ILE A 278 19.19 -18.03 7.17
N CYS A 279 19.51 -18.50 5.97
CA CYS A 279 18.80 -19.63 5.35
C CYS A 279 19.38 -21.00 5.72
N ALA A 280 20.44 -21.05 6.55
CA ALA A 280 21.13 -22.28 6.89
C ALA A 280 20.21 -23.30 7.58
N GLY A 281 20.29 -24.57 7.15
CA GLY A 281 19.56 -25.69 7.76
C GLY A 281 18.15 -25.93 7.21
N SER A 282 17.79 -25.38 6.04
CA SER A 282 16.48 -25.55 5.42
C SER A 282 16.52 -25.36 3.89
N ASN A 283 15.51 -25.87 3.16
CA ASN A 283 15.34 -25.62 1.71
C ASN A 283 15.05 -24.14 1.37
N ASN A 284 15.04 -23.24 2.37
CA ASN A 284 14.74 -21.83 2.20
C ASN A 284 15.76 -21.10 1.31
N LEU A 285 17.02 -21.55 1.27
CA LEU A 285 18.02 -20.96 0.38
C LEU A 285 17.71 -21.25 -1.09
N GLU A 286 17.26 -22.47 -1.41
CA GLU A 286 16.85 -22.84 -2.76
C GLU A 286 15.54 -22.16 -3.17
N LEU A 287 14.59 -22.04 -2.24
CA LEU A 287 13.34 -21.30 -2.46
C LEU A 287 13.60 -19.80 -2.69
N LEU A 288 14.50 -19.19 -1.92
CA LEU A 288 14.91 -17.79 -2.12
C LEU A 288 15.62 -17.63 -3.46
N LYS A 289 16.56 -18.52 -3.83
CA LYS A 289 17.21 -18.51 -5.15
C LYS A 289 16.19 -18.67 -6.28
N SER A 290 15.23 -19.58 -6.15
CA SER A 290 14.15 -19.75 -7.12
C SER A 290 13.24 -18.52 -7.20
N HIS A 291 12.97 -17.84 -6.08
CA HIS A 291 12.20 -16.60 -6.05
C HIS A 291 12.94 -15.47 -6.77
N LEU A 292 14.23 -15.30 -6.49
CA LEU A 292 15.08 -14.29 -7.12
C LEU A 292 15.32 -14.56 -8.62
N GLN A 293 15.46 -15.82 -9.03
CA GLN A 293 15.58 -16.22 -10.44
C GLN A 293 14.27 -16.02 -11.23
N ARG A 294 13.11 -15.97 -10.55
CA ARG A 294 11.79 -15.71 -11.16
C ARG A 294 11.47 -14.22 -11.31
N ILE A 295 12.27 -13.32 -10.75
CA ILE A 295 12.14 -11.87 -10.93
C ILE A 295 13.09 -11.47 -12.08
N PRO A 296 12.60 -11.13 -13.28
CA PRO A 296 13.47 -10.68 -14.34
C PRO A 296 14.11 -9.34 -13.95
N VAL A 297 15.42 -9.24 -14.23
CA VAL A 297 16.16 -7.99 -14.32
C VAL A 297 15.43 -7.09 -15.32
N GLU A 298 14.99 -5.93 -14.85
CA GLU A 298 14.50 -4.76 -15.60
C GLU A 298 14.04 -5.05 -17.04
N SER A 299 12.77 -5.38 -17.23
CA SER A 299 12.15 -5.09 -18.53
C SER A 299 12.03 -3.57 -18.65
N ASN A 300 12.86 -2.95 -19.51
CA ASN A 300 12.88 -1.50 -19.80
C ASN A 300 11.58 -0.91 -20.36
N THR A 301 10.48 -1.65 -20.33
CA THR A 301 9.14 -1.16 -20.66
C THR A 301 8.24 -1.41 -19.46
N SER A 302 7.82 -0.32 -18.82
CA SER A 302 6.87 -0.39 -17.72
C SER A 302 5.54 -0.96 -18.23
N ILE A 303 4.93 -1.88 -17.48
CA ILE A 303 3.56 -2.39 -17.75
C ILE A 303 2.54 -1.23 -17.93
N PRO A 304 2.65 -0.10 -17.20
CA PRO A 304 1.88 1.12 -17.49
C PRO A 304 2.06 1.66 -18.92
N CYS A 305 3.28 1.68 -19.48
CA CYS A 305 3.52 2.11 -20.86
C CYS A 305 2.84 1.22 -21.90
N ILE A 306 2.72 -0.08 -21.66
CA ILE A 306 1.98 -0.99 -22.54
C ILE A 306 0.49 -0.70 -22.44
N TYR A 307 -0.04 -0.50 -21.22
CA TYR A 307 -1.44 -0.14 -20.99
C TYR A 307 -1.81 1.21 -21.61
N ASP A 308 -0.99 2.25 -21.46
CA ASP A 308 -1.25 3.58 -22.00
C ASP A 308 -1.15 3.61 -23.53
N LYS A 309 -0.22 2.86 -24.12
CA LYS A 309 -0.11 2.72 -25.58
C LYS A 309 -1.30 1.96 -26.19
N HIS A 310 -1.83 0.96 -25.47
CA HIS A 310 -3.07 0.27 -25.87
C HIS A 310 -4.32 1.12 -25.65
N ARG A 311 -4.38 1.91 -24.56
CA ARG A 311 -5.46 2.84 -24.25
C ARG A 311 -5.59 3.95 -25.28
N LEU A 312 -4.48 4.55 -25.69
CA LEU A 312 -4.47 5.63 -26.71
C LEU A 312 -4.93 5.09 -28.07
N LYS A 313 -4.47 3.92 -28.48
CA LYS A 313 -4.95 3.26 -29.70
C LYS A 313 -6.45 2.93 -29.65
N LEU A 314 -6.97 2.46 -28.51
CA LEU A 314 -8.41 2.18 -28.35
C LEU A 314 -9.26 3.47 -28.41
N LEU A 315 -8.81 4.55 -27.78
CA LEU A 315 -9.48 5.86 -27.80
C LEU A 315 -9.50 6.49 -29.20
N GLU A 316 -8.39 6.45 -29.93
CA GLU A 316 -8.31 6.90 -31.33
C GLU A 316 -9.26 6.12 -32.24
N THR A 317 -9.50 4.84 -31.94
CA THR A 317 -10.36 3.94 -32.73
C THR A 317 -11.85 4.08 -32.39
N ILE A 318 -12.19 4.43 -31.15
CA ILE A 318 -13.59 4.68 -30.72
C ILE A 318 -14.10 6.00 -31.30
N ILE A 319 -13.24 7.02 -31.39
CA ILE A 319 -13.61 8.35 -31.88
C ILE A 319 -13.87 8.34 -33.39
N SER A 320 -13.22 7.45 -34.15
CA SER A 320 -13.32 7.41 -35.62
C SER A 320 -14.51 6.62 -36.19
N ASN A 321 -15.20 5.77 -35.42
CA ASN A 321 -16.19 4.80 -35.95
C ASN A 321 -17.60 4.92 -35.32
N THR A 322 -18.12 6.14 -35.15
CA THR A 322 -19.36 6.35 -34.38
C THR A 322 -20.69 6.22 -35.13
N SER A 323 -20.78 5.83 -36.41
CA SER A 323 -22.10 5.82 -37.08
C SER A 323 -22.70 4.49 -37.54
N GLU A 324 -21.96 3.40 -37.77
CA GLU A 324 -22.58 2.20 -38.36
C GLU A 324 -22.08 0.90 -37.71
N ASN A 325 -23.02 0.06 -37.23
CA ASN A 325 -22.84 -1.24 -36.56
C ASN A 325 -22.46 -1.26 -35.05
N ARG A 326 -23.32 -0.63 -34.23
CA ARG A 326 -23.29 -0.74 -32.75
C ARG A 326 -23.28 -2.17 -32.22
N ASP A 327 -23.99 -3.12 -32.82
CA ASP A 327 -24.11 -4.48 -32.26
C ASP A 327 -22.85 -5.33 -32.47
N GLN A 328 -22.22 -5.18 -33.63
CA GLN A 328 -20.95 -5.85 -33.94
C GLN A 328 -19.79 -5.24 -33.16
N PHE A 329 -19.80 -3.91 -32.99
CA PHE A 329 -18.89 -3.19 -32.11
C PHE A 329 -19.03 -3.62 -30.65
N THR A 330 -20.26 -3.79 -30.15
CA THR A 330 -20.53 -4.22 -28.76
C THR A 330 -20.02 -5.65 -28.51
N LYS A 331 -20.27 -6.59 -29.43
CA LYS A 331 -19.75 -7.97 -29.31
C LYS A 331 -18.22 -8.03 -29.37
N CYS A 332 -17.59 -7.18 -30.18
CA CYS A 332 -16.14 -7.11 -30.27
C CYS A 332 -15.51 -6.45 -29.03
N LEU A 333 -16.11 -5.37 -28.51
CA LEU A 333 -15.69 -4.77 -27.24
C LEU A 333 -15.78 -5.77 -26.09
N GLN A 334 -16.83 -6.60 -26.05
CA GLN A 334 -16.96 -7.67 -25.07
C GLN A 334 -15.84 -8.71 -25.21
N GLN A 335 -15.46 -9.12 -26.43
CA GLN A 335 -14.35 -10.05 -26.64
C GLN A 335 -12.99 -9.45 -26.26
N VAL A 336 -12.72 -8.19 -26.59
CA VAL A 336 -11.51 -7.47 -26.16
C VAL A 336 -11.48 -7.32 -24.64
N PHE A 337 -12.63 -7.03 -24.01
CA PHE A 337 -12.75 -6.98 -22.56
C PHE A 337 -12.46 -8.34 -21.90
N ILE A 338 -12.98 -9.44 -22.46
CA ILE A 338 -12.70 -10.80 -21.99
C ILE A 338 -11.21 -11.12 -22.11
N SER A 339 -10.56 -10.75 -23.21
CA SER A 339 -9.11 -10.94 -23.39
C SER A 339 -8.28 -10.10 -22.42
N LEU A 340 -8.67 -8.84 -22.17
CA LEU A 340 -8.03 -7.97 -21.18
C LEU A 340 -8.26 -8.47 -19.74
N GLN A 341 -9.41 -9.10 -19.47
CA GLN A 341 -9.71 -9.77 -18.21
C GLN A 341 -8.72 -10.93 -17.97
N ILE A 342 -8.54 -11.79 -18.98
CA ILE A 342 -7.61 -12.92 -18.94
C ILE A 342 -6.17 -12.42 -18.74
N LEU A 343 -5.79 -11.30 -19.35
CA LEU A 343 -4.48 -10.68 -19.17
C LEU A 343 -4.29 -10.04 -17.79
N LYS A 344 -5.34 -9.42 -17.22
CA LYS A 344 -5.33 -8.81 -15.88
C LYS A 344 -5.15 -9.84 -14.78
N ASP A 345 -5.71 -11.03 -14.97
CA ASP A 345 -5.57 -12.15 -14.04
C ASP A 345 -4.20 -12.87 -14.16
N CYS A 346 -3.38 -12.50 -15.16
CA CYS A 346 -2.03 -13.02 -15.35
C CYS A 346 -0.95 -12.03 -14.89
N LYS A 347 -0.38 -12.22 -13.69
CA LYS A 347 0.92 -11.62 -13.28
C LYS A 347 2.12 -12.47 -13.81
N PRO A 348 3.34 -11.90 -13.84
CA PRO A 348 4.10 -11.55 -15.04
C PRO A 348 4.73 -12.76 -15.77
N ASN A 349 3.97 -13.80 -16.11
CA ASN A 349 4.44 -14.89 -16.96
C ASN A 349 3.28 -15.35 -17.84
N MET A 350 3.14 -14.77 -19.04
CA MET A 350 2.15 -15.26 -20.01
C MET A 350 2.54 -16.67 -20.47
N SER A 351 1.71 -17.66 -20.13
CA SER A 351 1.80 -19.01 -20.69
C SER A 351 1.69 -18.97 -22.22
N LYS A 352 2.16 -20.01 -22.91
CA LYS A 352 2.06 -20.13 -24.37
C LYS A 352 0.61 -19.93 -24.86
N GLN A 353 -0.35 -20.48 -24.13
CA GLN A 353 -1.78 -20.32 -24.38
C GLN A 353 -2.24 -18.86 -24.27
N ASN A 354 -1.72 -18.09 -23.32
CA ASN A 354 -2.08 -16.68 -23.17
C ASN A 354 -1.43 -15.79 -24.25
N LYS A 355 -0.25 -16.16 -24.75
CA LYS A 355 0.36 -15.53 -25.94
C LYS A 355 -0.47 -15.79 -27.20
N GLU A 356 -0.99 -17.00 -27.36
CA GLU A 356 -1.90 -17.35 -28.46
C GLU A 356 -3.23 -16.57 -28.36
N THR A 357 -3.80 -16.41 -27.16
CA THR A 357 -4.99 -15.58 -26.95
C THR A 357 -4.75 -14.09 -27.29
N LEU A 358 -3.56 -13.55 -26.97
CA LEU A 358 -3.15 -12.20 -27.36
C LEU A 358 -2.99 -12.07 -28.89
N GLN A 359 -2.35 -13.05 -29.52
CA GLN A 359 -2.14 -13.11 -30.97
C GLN A 359 -3.51 -13.15 -31.70
N ASN A 360 -4.43 -13.99 -31.26
CA ASN A 360 -5.79 -14.08 -31.80
C ASN A 360 -6.57 -12.77 -31.63
N SER A 361 -6.39 -12.08 -30.51
CA SER A 361 -7.02 -10.78 -30.26
C SER A 361 -6.48 -9.68 -31.20
N LEU A 362 -5.18 -9.71 -31.51
CA LEU A 362 -4.54 -8.83 -32.50
C LEU A 362 -5.01 -9.13 -33.94
N GLU A 363 -5.19 -10.40 -34.29
CA GLU A 363 -5.71 -10.80 -35.59
C GLU A 363 -7.17 -10.37 -35.81
N ILE A 364 -8.02 -10.45 -34.76
CA ILE A 364 -9.40 -9.95 -34.82
C ILE A 364 -9.42 -8.43 -35.04
N LEU A 365 -8.58 -7.68 -34.33
CA LEU A 365 -8.46 -6.22 -34.51
C LEU A 365 -7.96 -5.85 -35.92
N ASN A 366 -7.00 -6.60 -36.47
CA ASN A 366 -6.51 -6.39 -37.83
C ASN A 366 -7.54 -6.75 -38.91
N LYS A 367 -8.37 -7.78 -38.69
CA LYS A 367 -9.49 -8.12 -39.59
C LYS A 367 -10.51 -6.99 -39.65
N ILE A 368 -10.88 -6.40 -38.51
CA ILE A 368 -11.79 -5.23 -38.46
C ILE A 368 -11.22 -4.08 -39.30
N PHE A 369 -9.93 -3.78 -39.16
CA PHE A 369 -9.23 -2.71 -39.89
C PHE A 369 -9.19 -2.91 -41.41
N THR A 370 -9.19 -4.16 -41.89
CA THR A 370 -9.14 -4.47 -43.32
C THR A 370 -10.53 -4.48 -43.96
N THR A 371 -11.56 -4.87 -43.21
CA THR A 371 -12.97 -4.78 -43.66
C THR A 371 -13.53 -3.37 -43.68
N THR A 372 -13.01 -2.42 -42.88
CA THR A 372 -13.50 -1.03 -42.87
C THR A 372 -12.76 -0.09 -43.85
N ASN A 373 -11.72 -0.58 -44.54
CA ASN A 373 -10.97 0.17 -45.55
C ASN A 373 -11.24 -0.32 -46.99
N SER A 374 -12.19 -1.24 -47.17
CA SER A 374 -12.54 -1.83 -48.48
C SER A 374 -13.94 -1.46 -48.99
N ASP A 375 -14.66 -0.57 -48.30
CA ASP A 375 -15.89 0.07 -48.77
C ASP A 375 -15.77 1.59 -48.77
#